data_AF-A0A1F9ZGF1-F1
#
_entry.id   AF-A0A1F9ZGF1-F1
#
_cell.length_a   1.000
_cell.length_b   1.000
_cell.length_c   1.000
_cell.angle_alpha   90.00
_cell.angle_beta   90.00
_cell.angle_gamma   90.00
#
_symmetry.space_group_name_H-M   'P 1'
#
loop_
_entity.id
_entity.type
_entity.pdbx_description
1 polymer ?
#
loop_
_entity_poly.entity_id
_entity_poly.type
_entity_poly.pdbx_seq_one_letter_code
_entity_poly.pdbx_strand_id
1 'polypeptide(L)'
;ALFEMMIDFYAPLLRRQDGPVGLWLPEAAYSGDGLASYLAAARRATVYHEGLPDLVHGVHLLLDARQLASLGDSTTAWGRTGLAGGLRFAVRDPALSGRYAFGTSDAAEYVASVKARGADSLLVASDLESLLSTPAAADRFAEIVEGLRAGGLGVTAPSPPRDPMAADVLDFSSWSDYDEHLFHGHTSDTRWTGLRRSDGVVVSRVHRGEPISLLWKHAFTLATERVENAVRRAARRVLKGLEVERRPVVLRRLAVAYGRHLFRAHYRACGVSSSDTDFGAAAEAILRGRVDVEVAGRIARSYAMMLMGLRSDPRFWDGPDTRVTFQNVACLAQSLVDMAGACARAGDPELEARLLRLLQATLVEFSEAFGRDGLGGLQGAEGWETTEGAWLRSIRSEVPQRSGDDVVRRAALFAVGGTTAARLGGIVERVRGTGADAGHIVGEAHGEWENRDWCEHRPG
;
A
#
# COMPACT_ATOMS: atom_id res chain seq x y z
N ALA A 1 -14.39 -0.26 0.59
CA ALA A 1 -14.01 -0.13 2.01
C ALA A 1 -12.81 0.79 2.12
N LEU A 2 -11.64 0.42 1.55
CA LEU A 2 -10.43 1.26 1.60
C LEU A 2 -10.67 2.72 1.16
N PHE A 3 -11.17 2.96 -0.05
CA PHE A 3 -11.50 4.33 -0.49
C PHE A 3 -12.58 5.03 0.35
N GLU A 4 -13.53 4.29 0.92
CA GLU A 4 -14.54 4.88 1.81
C GLU A 4 -13.93 5.29 3.16
N MET A 5 -12.99 4.49 3.69
CA MET A 5 -12.22 4.84 4.89
C MET A 5 -11.29 6.02 4.63
N MET A 6 -10.66 6.08 3.45
CA MET A 6 -9.83 7.22 3.03
C MET A 6 -10.65 8.51 2.98
N ILE A 7 -11.81 8.49 2.31
CA ILE A 7 -12.69 9.66 2.22
C ILE A 7 -13.19 10.07 3.61
N ASP A 8 -13.60 9.12 4.45
CA ASP A 8 -14.03 9.38 5.83
C ASP A 8 -12.92 10.03 6.67
N PHE A 9 -11.68 9.54 6.54
CA PHE A 9 -10.51 10.07 7.24
C PHE A 9 -10.20 11.51 6.88
N TYR A 10 -10.29 11.85 5.58
CA TYR A 10 -10.03 13.20 5.09
C TYR A 10 -11.24 14.13 5.17
N ALA A 11 -12.45 13.60 5.39
CA ALA A 11 -13.69 14.39 5.37
C ALA A 11 -13.65 15.65 6.28
N PRO A 12 -13.15 15.59 7.54
CA PRO A 12 -13.08 16.79 8.38
C PRO A 12 -12.18 17.90 7.81
N LEU A 13 -11.13 17.53 7.07
CA LEU A 13 -10.19 18.45 6.44
C LEU A 13 -10.76 19.00 5.12
N LEU A 14 -11.31 18.12 4.28
CA LEU A 14 -11.86 18.48 2.97
C LEU A 14 -13.04 19.46 3.06
N ARG A 15 -13.84 19.40 4.14
CA ARG A 15 -14.92 20.38 4.38
C ARG A 15 -14.44 21.81 4.58
N ARG A 16 -13.17 21.98 4.97
CA ARG A 16 -12.55 23.28 5.25
C ARG A 16 -11.64 23.74 4.12
N GLN A 17 -11.45 22.91 3.10
CA GLN A 17 -10.55 23.19 2.00
C GLN A 17 -11.30 23.87 0.87
N ASP A 18 -10.80 25.05 0.48
CA ASP A 18 -11.17 25.70 -0.76
C ASP A 18 -10.18 25.29 -1.87
N GLY A 19 -10.70 25.09 -3.08
CA GLY A 19 -9.87 24.82 -4.26
C GLY A 19 -9.73 23.34 -4.64
N PRO A 20 -8.84 23.03 -5.60
CA PRO A 20 -8.72 21.69 -6.17
C PRO A 20 -8.14 20.70 -5.16
N VAL A 21 -8.59 19.44 -5.26
CA VAL A 21 -8.13 18.34 -4.40
C VAL A 21 -7.27 17.39 -5.22
N GLY A 22 -6.02 17.19 -4.80
CA GLY A 22 -5.14 16.18 -5.38
C GLY A 22 -5.45 14.79 -4.84
N LEU A 23 -5.58 13.80 -5.73
CA LEU A 23 -5.72 12.39 -5.39
C LEU A 23 -4.39 11.68 -5.63
N TRP A 24 -3.73 11.31 -4.52
CA TRP A 24 -2.52 10.50 -4.52
C TRP A 24 -2.90 9.02 -4.38
N LEU A 25 -2.74 8.25 -5.45
CA LEU A 25 -2.78 6.80 -5.35
C LEU A 25 -1.41 6.31 -4.85
N PRO A 26 -1.34 5.28 -3.98
CA PRO A 26 -0.06 4.73 -3.57
C PRO A 26 0.81 4.40 -4.79
N GLU A 27 2.05 4.90 -4.79
CA GLU A 27 3.01 4.76 -5.90
C GLU A 27 2.57 5.41 -7.22
N ALA A 28 1.61 6.34 -7.16
CA ALA A 28 0.85 6.82 -8.31
C ALA A 28 0.34 5.68 -9.21
N ALA A 29 0.14 4.48 -8.63
CA ALA A 29 -0.21 3.29 -9.38
C ALA A 29 -1.60 3.46 -9.99
N TYR A 30 -1.67 3.41 -11.32
CA TYR A 30 -2.89 3.68 -12.06
C TYR A 30 -3.50 2.39 -12.62
N SER A 31 -4.81 2.26 -12.49
CA SER A 31 -5.60 1.36 -13.33
C SER A 31 -7.02 1.87 -13.49
N GLY A 32 -7.66 1.57 -14.63
CA GLY A 32 -9.06 1.87 -14.87
C GLY A 32 -9.98 1.31 -13.77
N ASP A 33 -9.74 0.09 -13.31
CA ASP A 33 -10.51 -0.56 -12.23
C ASP A 33 -10.30 0.09 -10.86
N GLY A 34 -9.06 0.52 -10.57
CA GLY A 34 -8.74 1.28 -9.36
C GLY A 34 -9.47 2.61 -9.33
N LEU A 35 -9.44 3.34 -10.44
CA LEU A 35 -10.15 4.61 -10.60
C LEU A 35 -11.67 4.41 -10.52
N ALA A 36 -12.23 3.39 -11.18
CA ALA A 36 -13.65 3.07 -11.10
C ALA A 36 -14.08 2.76 -9.65
N SER A 37 -13.23 2.06 -8.90
CA SER A 37 -13.46 1.76 -7.48
C SER A 37 -13.46 3.04 -6.61
N TYR A 38 -12.54 3.97 -6.87
CA TYR A 38 -12.53 5.29 -6.24
C TYR A 38 -13.80 6.07 -6.55
N LEU A 39 -14.15 6.23 -7.84
CA LEU A 39 -15.33 7.00 -8.26
C LEU A 39 -16.63 6.43 -7.67
N ALA A 40 -16.73 5.11 -7.56
CA ALA A 40 -17.86 4.47 -6.91
C ALA A 40 -17.92 4.79 -5.40
N ALA A 41 -16.78 4.89 -4.71
CA ALA A 41 -16.71 5.31 -3.31
C ALA A 41 -17.04 6.80 -3.14
N ALA A 42 -16.50 7.67 -3.99
CA ALA A 42 -16.79 9.11 -4.02
C ALA A 42 -18.29 9.37 -4.19
N ARG A 43 -18.96 8.71 -5.16
CA ARG A 43 -20.42 8.80 -5.36
C ARG A 43 -21.24 8.31 -4.17
N ARG A 44 -20.71 7.41 -3.35
CA ARG A 44 -21.39 6.98 -2.12
C ARG A 44 -21.14 7.98 -0.99
N ALA A 45 -19.95 8.57 -0.91
CA ALA A 45 -19.61 9.53 0.11
C ALA A 45 -20.51 10.76 0.08
N THR A 46 -20.96 11.21 -1.11
CA THR A 46 -21.93 12.32 -1.24
C THR A 46 -23.27 12.06 -0.53
N VAL A 47 -23.61 10.80 -0.25
CA VAL A 47 -24.82 10.42 0.49
C VAL A 47 -24.59 10.41 2.01
N TYR A 48 -23.37 10.11 2.45
CA TYR A 48 -23.04 9.91 3.87
C TYR A 48 -22.34 11.09 4.52
N HIS A 49 -21.79 12.01 3.72
CA HIS A 49 -21.02 13.14 4.18
C HIS A 49 -21.56 14.43 3.58
N GLU A 50 -22.15 15.25 4.44
CA GLU A 50 -22.50 16.62 4.08
C GLU A 50 -21.26 17.52 4.02
N GLY A 51 -21.29 18.50 3.12
CA GLY A 51 -20.27 19.56 3.00
C GLY A 51 -18.96 19.14 2.35
N LEU A 52 -18.87 17.95 1.75
CA LEU A 52 -17.68 17.58 0.97
C LEU A 52 -17.64 18.31 -0.38
N PRO A 53 -16.44 18.62 -0.91
CA PRO A 53 -16.29 19.06 -2.29
C PRO A 53 -16.72 17.96 -3.27
N ASP A 54 -16.87 18.30 -4.56
CA ASP A 54 -17.16 17.33 -5.60
C ASP A 54 -15.96 16.37 -5.78
N LEU A 55 -16.03 15.20 -5.16
CA LEU A 55 -14.98 14.17 -5.24
C LEU A 55 -15.03 13.36 -6.54
N VAL A 56 -15.98 13.62 -7.44
CA VAL A 56 -16.09 12.94 -8.73
C VAL A 56 -15.47 13.78 -9.84
N HIS A 57 -15.68 15.09 -9.83
CA HIS A 57 -15.20 16.01 -10.86
C HIS A 57 -14.23 17.08 -10.38
N GLY A 58 -14.19 17.36 -9.07
CA GLY A 58 -13.34 18.39 -8.45
C GLY A 58 -11.96 17.90 -8.01
N VAL A 59 -11.63 16.63 -8.26
CA VAL A 59 -10.33 16.03 -7.92
C VAL A 59 -9.46 15.86 -9.15
N HIS A 60 -8.14 15.84 -8.96
CA HIS A 60 -7.18 15.52 -10.02
C HIS A 60 -6.17 14.47 -9.55
N LEU A 61 -5.76 13.57 -10.44
CA LEU A 61 -4.71 12.58 -10.15
C LEU A 61 -3.33 13.24 -10.18
N LEU A 62 -2.43 12.77 -9.34
CA LEU A 62 -1.00 13.05 -9.43
C LEU A 62 -0.32 11.79 -9.97
N LEU A 63 0.36 11.94 -11.11
CA LEU A 63 0.97 10.86 -11.90
C LEU A 63 2.42 11.20 -12.27
N ASP A 64 3.07 10.31 -13.00
CA ASP A 64 4.41 10.46 -13.58
C ASP A 64 4.32 10.53 -15.10
N ALA A 65 5.15 11.37 -15.74
CA ALA A 65 5.14 11.54 -17.19
C ALA A 65 5.34 10.23 -17.97
N ARG A 66 6.06 9.26 -17.39
CA ARG A 66 6.29 7.94 -18.00
C ARG A 66 5.03 7.05 -18.03
N GLN A 67 3.97 7.44 -17.33
CA GLN A 67 2.68 6.74 -17.34
C GLN A 67 1.81 7.12 -18.54
N LEU A 68 2.14 8.19 -19.27
CA LEU A 68 1.37 8.61 -20.44
C LEU A 68 1.61 7.65 -21.60
N ALA A 69 0.54 7.32 -22.34
CA ALA A 69 0.63 6.46 -23.52
C ALA A 69 1.43 7.09 -24.68
N SER A 70 1.56 8.42 -24.68
CA SER A 70 2.44 9.16 -25.60
C SER A 70 3.38 10.03 -24.78
N LEU A 71 4.69 9.81 -24.94
CA LEU A 71 5.76 10.56 -24.28
C LEU A 71 6.20 11.80 -25.07
N GLY A 72 5.34 12.34 -25.95
CA GLY A 72 5.69 13.51 -26.76
C GLY A 72 6.05 14.74 -25.93
N ASP A 73 6.70 15.73 -26.58
CA ASP A 73 7.09 16.99 -25.96
C ASP A 73 5.84 17.81 -25.54
N SER A 74 5.27 17.48 -24.38
CA SER A 74 4.23 18.29 -23.77
C SER A 74 4.86 19.52 -23.15
N THR A 75 4.36 20.69 -23.49
CA THR A 75 4.74 21.95 -22.83
C THR A 75 4.03 22.13 -21.48
N THR A 76 3.14 21.21 -21.09
CA THR A 76 2.35 21.32 -19.86
C THR A 76 2.33 20.03 -19.05
N ALA A 77 2.27 20.16 -17.73
CA ALA A 77 2.12 19.02 -16.82
C ALA A 77 0.67 18.50 -16.76
N TRP A 78 -0.31 19.21 -17.31
CA TRP A 78 -1.73 18.95 -17.07
C TRP A 78 -2.43 18.21 -18.20
N GLY A 79 -3.10 17.11 -17.87
CA GLY A 79 -3.91 16.35 -18.80
C GLY A 79 -5.28 15.92 -18.27
N ARG A 80 -6.03 15.21 -19.10
CA ARG A 80 -7.31 14.60 -18.77
C ARG A 80 -7.40 13.21 -19.38
N THR A 81 -7.82 12.22 -18.58
CA THR A 81 -7.98 10.84 -19.05
C THR A 81 -9.12 10.74 -20.07
N GLY A 82 -8.86 10.08 -21.21
CA GLY A 82 -9.84 9.78 -22.24
C GLY A 82 -10.45 10.98 -22.99
N LEU A 83 -10.87 10.76 -24.23
CA LEU A 83 -11.46 11.78 -25.12
C LEU A 83 -12.83 12.32 -24.65
N ALA A 84 -13.53 11.61 -23.77
CA ALA A 84 -14.91 11.91 -23.35
C ALA A 84 -15.02 12.68 -22.03
N GLY A 85 -13.95 13.36 -21.59
CA GLY A 85 -14.00 14.21 -20.41
C GLY A 85 -13.80 13.49 -19.08
N GLY A 86 -12.83 12.56 -19.01
CA GLY A 86 -12.46 11.85 -17.78
C GLY A 86 -11.81 12.73 -16.72
N LEU A 87 -11.08 12.11 -15.80
CA LEU A 87 -10.52 12.80 -14.64
C LEU A 87 -9.30 13.62 -15.05
N ARG A 88 -9.17 14.83 -14.49
CA ARG A 88 -7.98 15.66 -14.68
C ARG A 88 -6.79 15.02 -13.97
N PHE A 89 -5.58 15.25 -14.47
CA PHE A 89 -4.36 14.83 -13.82
C PHE A 89 -3.23 15.82 -14.04
N ALA A 90 -2.22 15.77 -13.18
CA ALA A 90 -0.92 16.36 -13.42
C ALA A 90 0.16 15.28 -13.40
N VAL A 91 1.09 15.35 -14.36
CA VAL A 91 2.24 14.45 -14.46
C VAL A 91 3.51 15.13 -13.97
N ARG A 92 4.23 14.49 -13.05
CA ARG A 92 5.53 14.97 -12.59
C ARG A 92 6.61 14.75 -13.65
N ASP A 93 7.61 15.62 -13.67
CA ASP A 93 8.90 15.36 -14.33
C ASP A 93 9.74 14.44 -13.41
N PRO A 94 9.97 13.17 -13.80
CA PRO A 94 10.69 12.22 -12.96
C PRO A 94 12.16 12.60 -12.76
N ALA A 95 12.80 13.19 -13.77
CA ALA A 95 14.21 13.56 -13.71
C ALA A 95 14.43 14.76 -12.78
N LEU A 96 13.59 15.79 -12.86
CA LEU A 96 13.63 16.92 -11.93
C LEU A 96 13.25 16.49 -10.50
N SER A 97 12.26 15.62 -10.34
CA SER A 97 11.87 15.11 -9.02
C SER A 97 13.01 14.32 -8.37
N GLY A 98 13.69 13.45 -9.13
CA GLY A 98 14.84 12.68 -8.67
C GLY A 98 16.06 13.54 -8.34
N ARG A 99 16.34 14.58 -9.15
CA ARG A 99 17.45 15.53 -8.88
C ARG A 99 17.33 16.19 -7.51
N TYR A 100 16.11 16.61 -7.16
CA TYR A 100 15.85 17.15 -5.83
C TYR A 100 15.94 16.07 -4.76
N ALA A 101 15.20 14.95 -4.90
CA ALA A 101 15.05 13.96 -3.84
C ALA A 101 16.38 13.29 -3.44
N PHE A 102 17.23 13.01 -4.41
CA PHE A 102 18.52 12.34 -4.21
C PHE A 102 19.71 13.32 -4.15
N GLY A 103 19.46 14.63 -4.23
CA GLY A 103 20.49 15.65 -4.10
C GLY A 103 21.60 15.58 -5.14
N THR A 104 21.26 15.23 -6.38
CA THR A 104 22.24 15.09 -7.48
C THR A 104 22.55 16.41 -8.19
N SER A 105 21.94 17.52 -7.77
CA SER A 105 22.25 18.87 -8.23
C SER A 105 22.16 19.88 -7.08
N ASP A 106 22.88 20.98 -7.20
CA ASP A 106 22.67 22.15 -6.33
C ASP A 106 21.40 22.94 -6.75
N ALA A 107 21.09 24.01 -6.01
CA ALA A 107 19.92 24.84 -6.27
C ALA A 107 20.00 25.60 -7.62
N ALA A 108 21.16 26.12 -7.99
CA ALA A 108 21.36 26.89 -9.21
C ALA A 108 21.26 26.00 -10.46
N GLU A 109 21.88 24.82 -10.42
CA GLU A 109 21.78 23.78 -11.43
C GLU A 109 20.33 23.30 -11.60
N TYR A 110 19.61 23.14 -10.49
CA TYR A 110 18.19 22.77 -10.53
C TYR A 110 17.35 23.85 -11.24
N VAL A 111 17.52 25.12 -10.88
CA VAL A 111 16.82 26.25 -11.49
C VAL A 111 17.14 26.35 -12.98
N ALA A 112 18.40 26.19 -13.37
CA ALA A 112 18.82 26.14 -14.77
C ALA A 112 18.15 24.98 -15.52
N SER A 113 18.05 23.82 -14.87
CA SER A 113 17.40 22.64 -15.43
C SER A 113 15.92 22.87 -15.69
N VAL A 114 15.20 23.47 -14.73
CA VAL A 114 13.78 23.84 -14.88
C VAL A 114 13.60 24.79 -16.08
N LYS A 115 14.41 25.85 -16.18
CA LYS A 115 14.33 26.81 -17.30
C LYS A 115 14.61 26.15 -18.65
N ALA A 116 15.56 25.22 -18.71
CA ALA A 116 15.93 24.53 -19.94
C ALA A 116 14.82 23.63 -20.50
N ARG A 117 13.78 23.29 -19.72
CA ARG A 117 12.63 22.52 -20.24
C ARG A 117 11.78 23.36 -21.20
N GLY A 118 11.77 24.69 -21.06
CA GLY A 118 10.94 25.56 -21.90
C GLY A 118 9.44 25.24 -21.82
N ALA A 119 8.97 24.63 -20.73
CA ALA A 119 7.59 24.22 -20.54
C ALA A 119 6.75 25.36 -19.92
N ASP A 120 5.49 25.46 -20.33
CA ASP A 120 4.48 26.37 -19.76
C ASP A 120 4.15 26.03 -18.30
N SER A 121 4.19 24.73 -17.96
CA SER A 121 4.07 24.27 -16.57
C SER A 121 4.77 22.95 -16.34
N LEU A 122 5.31 22.78 -15.13
CA LEU A 122 5.95 21.57 -14.66
C LEU A 122 5.37 21.18 -13.30
N LEU A 123 5.21 19.89 -13.07
CA LEU A 123 4.98 19.33 -11.74
C LEU A 123 6.26 18.61 -11.30
N VAL A 124 6.63 18.78 -10.05
CA VAL A 124 7.62 17.95 -9.37
C VAL A 124 6.96 17.36 -8.14
N ALA A 125 7.24 16.08 -7.88
CA ALA A 125 6.65 15.37 -6.76
C ALA A 125 7.62 14.30 -6.27
N SER A 126 7.86 14.28 -4.96
CA SER A 126 8.74 13.35 -4.26
C SER A 126 8.11 13.05 -2.90
N ASP A 127 8.55 11.96 -2.26
CA ASP A 127 8.16 11.67 -0.88
C ASP A 127 8.53 12.85 0.03
N LEU A 128 7.68 13.15 1.02
CA LEU A 128 7.91 14.27 1.93
C LEU A 128 9.23 14.08 2.70
N GLU A 129 9.54 12.83 3.00
CA GLU A 129 10.76 12.36 3.66
C GLU A 129 12.04 12.74 2.90
N SER A 130 11.95 13.06 1.61
CA SER A 130 13.10 13.57 0.83
C SER A 130 13.62 14.93 1.31
N LEU A 131 12.82 15.70 2.06
CA LEU A 131 13.28 16.91 2.76
C LEU A 131 14.30 16.60 3.87
N LEU A 132 14.38 15.33 4.28
CA LEU A 132 15.25 14.84 5.35
C LEU A 132 16.28 13.82 4.84
N SER A 133 16.40 13.66 3.52
CA SER A 133 17.34 12.68 2.93
C SER A 133 18.81 13.05 3.18
N THR A 134 19.10 14.34 3.36
CA THR A 134 20.38 14.85 3.84
C THR A 134 20.16 16.04 4.79
N PRO A 135 21.14 16.40 5.63
CA PRO A 135 21.03 17.55 6.52
C PRO A 135 20.71 18.89 5.82
N ALA A 136 21.08 19.03 4.53
CA ALA A 136 20.90 20.25 3.75
C ALA A 136 19.67 20.21 2.82
N ALA A 137 18.89 19.13 2.79
CA ALA A 137 17.83 18.94 1.80
C ALA A 137 16.68 19.95 1.92
N ALA A 138 16.35 20.38 3.14
CA ALA A 138 15.35 21.41 3.40
C ALA A 138 15.83 22.81 2.97
N ASP A 139 17.07 23.18 3.31
CA ASP A 139 17.65 24.47 2.91
C ASP A 139 17.78 24.55 1.39
N ARG A 140 18.24 23.46 0.74
CA ARG A 140 18.29 23.37 -0.72
C ARG A 140 16.90 23.54 -1.35
N PHE A 141 15.84 23.00 -0.74
CA PHE A 141 14.47 23.21 -1.24
C PHE A 141 14.08 24.69 -1.19
N ALA A 142 14.38 25.38 -0.09
CA ALA A 142 14.12 26.81 0.04
C ALA A 142 14.89 27.62 -1.02
N GLU A 143 16.18 27.36 -1.19
CA GLU A 143 17.03 28.00 -2.20
C GLU A 143 16.53 27.76 -3.63
N ILE A 144 16.07 26.54 -3.94
CA ILE A 144 15.46 26.24 -5.25
C ILE A 144 14.20 27.10 -5.46
N VAL A 145 13.30 27.15 -4.47
CA VAL A 145 12.05 27.92 -4.59
C VAL A 145 12.34 29.41 -4.74
N GLU A 146 13.28 29.95 -3.98
CA GLU A 146 13.72 31.34 -4.09
C GLU A 146 14.37 31.63 -5.44
N GLY A 147 15.28 30.77 -5.90
CA GLY A 147 15.94 30.91 -7.20
C GLY A 147 14.97 30.85 -8.39
N LEU A 148 13.95 29.99 -8.32
CA LEU A 148 12.87 29.94 -9.33
C LEU A 148 12.09 31.26 -9.35
N ARG A 149 11.68 31.77 -8.17
CA ARG A 149 10.92 33.02 -8.05
C ARG A 149 11.73 34.24 -8.50
N ALA A 150 12.99 34.34 -8.10
CA ALA A 150 13.91 35.40 -8.55
C ALA A 150 14.13 35.34 -10.07
N GLY A 151 14.07 34.15 -10.65
CA GLY A 151 14.09 33.91 -12.10
C GLY A 151 12.78 34.23 -12.83
N GLY A 152 11.75 34.75 -12.16
CA GLY A 152 10.47 35.11 -12.75
C GLY A 152 9.46 33.96 -12.88
N LEU A 153 9.74 32.78 -12.30
CA LEU A 153 8.84 31.63 -12.36
C LEU A 153 7.86 31.60 -11.17
N GLY A 154 6.60 31.31 -11.45
CA GLY A 154 5.58 31.08 -10.42
C GLY A 154 5.70 29.70 -9.80
N VAL A 155 5.78 29.64 -8.47
CA VAL A 155 5.75 28.37 -7.70
C VAL A 155 4.47 28.33 -6.88
N THR A 156 3.55 27.45 -7.25
CA THR A 156 2.19 27.37 -6.68
C THR A 156 1.76 25.93 -6.46
N ALA A 157 0.73 25.74 -5.63
CA ALA A 157 0.11 24.43 -5.47
C ALA A 157 -0.56 23.99 -6.80
N PRO A 158 -0.54 22.69 -7.14
CA PRO A 158 -1.10 22.20 -8.41
C PRO A 158 -2.58 22.60 -8.57
N SER A 159 -2.87 23.40 -9.60
CA SER A 159 -4.22 23.83 -9.95
C SER A 159 -4.51 23.49 -11.41
N PRO A 160 -5.52 22.65 -11.70
CA PRO A 160 -5.81 22.26 -13.07
C PRO A 160 -6.26 23.45 -13.94
N PRO A 161 -5.73 23.61 -15.16
CA PRO A 161 -6.22 24.60 -16.11
C PRO A 161 -7.64 24.24 -16.58
N ARG A 162 -8.32 25.22 -17.20
CA ARG A 162 -9.66 25.02 -17.78
C ARG A 162 -9.66 23.88 -18.80
N ASP A 163 -8.69 23.94 -19.70
CA ASP A 163 -8.55 23.08 -20.89
C ASP A 163 -7.20 22.34 -20.84
N PRO A 164 -7.07 21.27 -20.03
CA PRO A 164 -5.87 20.43 -19.99
C PRO A 164 -5.74 19.58 -21.26
N MET A 165 -4.53 19.08 -21.54
CA MET A 165 -4.29 18.24 -22.72
C MET A 165 -5.09 16.93 -22.67
N ALA A 166 -5.53 16.43 -23.81
CA ALA A 166 -6.10 15.08 -23.88
C ALA A 166 -4.95 14.06 -23.92
N ALA A 167 -4.93 13.12 -22.98
CA ALA A 167 -3.90 12.07 -22.94
C ALA A 167 -4.41 10.83 -22.19
N ASP A 168 -3.97 9.68 -22.66
CA ASP A 168 -4.27 8.39 -22.03
C ASP A 168 -3.14 8.00 -21.07
N VAL A 169 -3.53 7.30 -19.99
CA VAL A 169 -2.64 6.79 -18.96
C VAL A 169 -2.64 5.27 -19.03
N LEU A 170 -1.45 4.67 -19.02
CA LEU A 170 -1.28 3.24 -19.15
C LEU A 170 -1.70 2.51 -17.87
N ASP A 171 -2.51 1.46 -18.01
CA ASP A 171 -2.89 0.61 -16.88
C ASP A 171 -1.66 -0.10 -16.28
N PHE A 172 -1.69 -0.25 -14.96
CA PHE A 172 -0.62 -0.83 -14.14
C PHE A 172 0.70 -0.05 -14.20
N SER A 173 0.69 1.19 -14.68
CA SER A 173 1.84 2.08 -14.61
C SER A 173 1.95 2.73 -13.22
N SER A 174 3.15 3.21 -12.87
CA SER A 174 3.45 3.78 -11.55
C SER A 174 4.54 4.86 -11.66
N TRP A 175 4.76 5.66 -10.62
CA TRP A 175 5.84 6.65 -10.63
C TRP A 175 7.23 6.09 -10.29
N SER A 176 7.31 4.83 -9.85
CA SER A 176 8.49 4.30 -9.14
C SER A 176 8.86 2.88 -9.55
N ASP A 177 8.44 2.39 -10.72
CA ASP A 177 8.88 1.09 -11.24
C ASP A 177 10.41 1.00 -11.43
N TYR A 178 10.94 -0.17 -11.77
CA TYR A 178 12.34 -0.35 -12.11
C TYR A 178 12.68 0.26 -13.49
N ASP A 179 13.59 1.24 -13.52
CA ASP A 179 13.97 1.95 -14.75
C ASP A 179 14.61 1.02 -15.81
N GLU A 180 15.32 -0.04 -15.38
CA GLU A 180 15.90 -1.03 -16.30
C GLU A 180 14.88 -2.01 -16.89
N HIS A 181 13.62 -1.95 -16.46
CA HIS A 181 12.53 -2.80 -16.94
C HIS A 181 11.44 -2.02 -17.68
N LEU A 182 11.66 -0.73 -17.96
CA LEU A 182 10.74 0.08 -18.74
C LEU A 182 10.56 -0.50 -20.14
N PHE A 183 9.31 -0.53 -20.61
CA PHE A 183 8.99 -0.91 -21.98
C PHE A 183 8.71 0.35 -22.80
N HIS A 184 9.55 0.63 -23.80
CA HIS A 184 9.50 1.87 -24.59
C HIS A 184 9.50 3.17 -23.74
N GLY A 185 10.18 3.17 -22.60
CA GLY A 185 10.25 4.32 -21.69
C GLY A 185 9.06 4.45 -20.72
N HIS A 186 8.11 3.52 -20.77
CA HIS A 186 6.95 3.50 -19.89
C HIS A 186 7.17 2.62 -18.65
N THR A 187 6.70 3.13 -17.52
CA THR A 187 6.66 2.41 -16.24
C THR A 187 5.52 1.39 -16.19
N SER A 188 5.69 0.34 -15.41
CA SER A 188 4.67 -0.66 -15.08
C SER A 188 4.58 -0.86 -13.55
N ASP A 189 4.23 -2.07 -13.12
CA ASP A 189 4.16 -2.51 -11.73
C ASP A 189 5.13 -3.67 -11.44
N THR A 190 6.14 -3.83 -12.31
CA THR A 190 7.17 -4.89 -12.22
C THR A 190 7.79 -4.93 -10.85
N ARG A 191 8.04 -3.75 -10.25
CA ARG A 191 8.53 -3.63 -8.87
C ARG A 191 7.72 -4.40 -7.86
N TRP A 192 6.40 -4.30 -7.87
CA TRP A 192 5.58 -4.93 -6.82
C TRP A 192 5.12 -6.34 -7.18
N THR A 193 5.10 -6.70 -8.47
CA THR A 193 4.67 -8.04 -8.90
C THR A 193 5.84 -9.02 -9.03
N GLY A 194 7.05 -8.51 -9.27
CA GLY A 194 8.20 -9.31 -9.70
C GLY A 194 8.07 -9.84 -11.13
N LEU A 195 7.05 -9.42 -11.87
CA LEU A 195 6.69 -9.87 -13.21
C LEU A 195 6.68 -8.69 -14.17
N ARG A 196 7.47 -8.77 -15.25
CA ARG A 196 7.44 -7.77 -16.31
C ARG A 196 6.27 -8.06 -17.25
N ARG A 197 5.32 -7.13 -17.34
CA ARG A 197 4.06 -7.36 -18.10
C ARG A 197 4.23 -7.47 -19.61
N SER A 198 5.26 -6.83 -20.18
CA SER A 198 5.47 -6.80 -21.63
C SER A 198 5.74 -8.18 -22.24
N ASP A 199 6.32 -9.09 -21.46
CA ASP A 199 6.74 -10.43 -21.88
C ASP A 199 6.36 -11.53 -20.87
N GLY A 200 5.77 -11.18 -19.73
CA GLY A 200 5.22 -12.12 -18.76
C GLY A 200 6.28 -12.86 -17.93
N VAL A 201 7.52 -12.38 -17.91
CA VAL A 201 8.64 -13.06 -17.26
C VAL A 201 8.88 -12.55 -15.83
N VAL A 202 9.37 -13.44 -14.97
CA VAL A 202 9.87 -13.12 -13.64
C VAL A 202 11.26 -12.51 -13.76
N VAL A 203 11.46 -11.37 -13.12
CA VAL A 203 12.75 -10.65 -13.15
C VAL A 203 13.57 -10.89 -11.89
N SER A 204 14.85 -10.50 -11.95
CA SER A 204 15.77 -10.50 -10.83
C SER A 204 16.32 -9.10 -10.55
N ARG A 205 16.87 -8.90 -9.35
CA ARG A 205 17.55 -7.67 -8.92
C ARG A 205 18.84 -8.03 -8.20
N VAL A 206 19.70 -7.04 -7.93
CA VAL A 206 20.88 -7.23 -7.07
C VAL A 206 20.53 -6.79 -5.65
N HIS A 207 20.62 -7.71 -4.71
CA HIS A 207 20.40 -7.44 -3.28
C HIS A 207 21.63 -7.86 -2.49
N ARG A 208 22.24 -6.92 -1.75
CA ARG A 208 23.48 -7.13 -0.98
C ARG A 208 24.63 -7.75 -1.80
N GLY A 209 24.74 -7.33 -3.08
CA GLY A 209 25.80 -7.77 -4.00
C GLY A 209 25.50 -9.07 -4.74
N GLU A 210 24.38 -9.74 -4.47
CA GLU A 210 24.03 -11.03 -5.08
C GLU A 210 22.73 -10.91 -5.90
N PRO A 211 22.58 -11.65 -7.02
CA PRO A 211 21.31 -11.73 -7.74
C PRO A 211 20.23 -12.41 -6.89
N ILE A 212 19.06 -11.76 -6.80
CA ILE A 212 17.86 -12.28 -6.14
C ILE A 212 16.69 -12.34 -7.12
N SER A 213 15.99 -13.47 -7.15
CA SER A 213 14.74 -13.60 -7.91
C SER A 213 13.62 -12.83 -7.21
N LEU A 214 12.85 -12.04 -7.96
CA LEU A 214 11.69 -11.32 -7.44
C LEU A 214 10.41 -12.18 -7.41
N LEU A 215 10.50 -13.48 -7.68
CA LEU A 215 9.38 -14.42 -7.63
C LEU A 215 8.60 -14.37 -6.30
N TRP A 216 9.30 -14.06 -5.20
CA TRP A 216 8.69 -13.91 -3.88
C TRP A 216 7.60 -12.85 -3.85
N LYS A 217 7.70 -11.78 -4.66
CA LYS A 217 6.69 -10.71 -4.71
C LYS A 217 5.38 -11.20 -5.32
N HIS A 218 5.46 -12.05 -6.34
CA HIS A 218 4.31 -12.70 -6.94
C HIS A 218 3.65 -13.66 -5.93
N ALA A 219 4.45 -14.54 -5.30
CA ALA A 219 3.97 -15.46 -4.27
C ALA A 219 3.30 -14.73 -3.09
N PHE A 220 3.90 -13.61 -2.67
CA PHE A 220 3.36 -12.77 -1.60
C PHE A 220 2.03 -12.12 -2.01
N THR A 221 1.91 -11.69 -3.27
CA THR A 221 0.65 -11.19 -3.83
C THR A 221 -0.44 -12.26 -3.76
N LEU A 222 -0.17 -13.48 -4.24
CA LEU A 222 -1.12 -14.60 -4.15
C LEU A 222 -1.50 -14.92 -2.69
N ALA A 223 -0.54 -14.89 -1.77
CA ALA A 223 -0.79 -15.08 -0.34
C ALA A 223 -1.73 -14.00 0.21
N THR A 224 -1.49 -12.73 -0.08
CA THR A 224 -2.34 -11.62 0.36
C THR A 224 -3.76 -11.71 -0.20
N GLU A 225 -3.92 -12.08 -1.48
CA GLU A 225 -5.23 -12.28 -2.12
C GLU A 225 -6.03 -13.42 -1.49
N ARG A 226 -5.37 -14.53 -1.12
CA ARG A 226 -6.03 -15.64 -0.40
C ARG A 226 -6.57 -15.18 0.94
N VAL A 227 -5.76 -14.46 1.73
CA VAL A 227 -6.18 -13.92 3.03
C VAL A 227 -7.33 -12.93 2.86
N GLU A 228 -7.20 -11.98 1.92
CA GLU A 228 -8.25 -11.00 1.64
C GLU A 228 -9.58 -11.68 1.28
N ASN A 229 -9.53 -12.63 0.34
CA ASN A 229 -10.72 -13.34 -0.11
C ASN A 229 -11.35 -14.15 1.02
N ALA A 230 -10.55 -14.82 1.84
CA ALA A 230 -11.03 -15.60 2.98
C ALA A 230 -11.72 -14.72 4.03
N VAL A 231 -11.10 -13.61 4.42
CA VAL A 231 -11.65 -12.66 5.39
C VAL A 231 -12.95 -12.04 4.87
N ARG A 232 -12.98 -11.58 3.61
CA ARG A 232 -14.18 -11.01 2.98
C ARG A 232 -15.33 -12.01 2.92
N ARG A 233 -15.04 -13.27 2.53
CA ARG A 233 -16.07 -14.33 2.43
C ARG A 233 -16.56 -14.76 3.81
N ALA A 234 -15.66 -14.94 4.77
CA ALA A 234 -16.00 -15.33 6.13
C ALA A 234 -16.86 -14.26 6.82
N ALA A 235 -16.48 -12.98 6.74
CA ALA A 235 -17.28 -11.87 7.26
C ALA A 235 -18.70 -11.88 6.70
N ARG A 236 -18.86 -12.06 5.37
CA ARG A 236 -20.18 -12.12 4.73
C ARG A 236 -20.97 -13.37 5.12
N ARG A 237 -20.30 -14.48 5.41
CA ARG A 237 -20.95 -15.73 5.87
C ARG A 237 -21.44 -15.58 7.31
N VAL A 238 -20.62 -15.05 8.21
CA VAL A 238 -21.02 -14.77 9.59
C VAL A 238 -22.20 -13.80 9.61
N LEU A 239 -22.11 -12.66 8.89
CA LEU A 239 -23.22 -11.71 8.79
C LEU A 239 -24.49 -12.35 8.19
N LYS A 240 -24.35 -13.29 7.24
CA LYS A 240 -25.50 -14.04 6.70
C LYS A 240 -26.14 -14.94 7.76
N GLY A 241 -25.33 -15.68 8.51
CA GLY A 241 -25.81 -16.57 9.58
C GLY A 241 -26.53 -15.81 10.69
N LEU A 242 -26.19 -14.54 10.87
CA LEU A 242 -26.84 -13.62 11.82
C LEU A 242 -27.97 -12.77 11.19
N GLU A 243 -28.51 -13.21 10.05
CA GLU A 243 -29.65 -12.57 9.38
C GLU A 243 -29.47 -11.07 9.07
N VAL A 244 -28.23 -10.67 8.78
CA VAL A 244 -27.90 -9.31 8.37
C VAL A 244 -28.07 -9.15 6.86
N GLU A 245 -28.95 -8.23 6.46
CA GLU A 245 -29.17 -7.88 5.06
C GLU A 245 -28.11 -6.93 4.50
N ARG A 246 -28.01 -6.86 3.17
CA ARG A 246 -27.06 -5.96 2.45
C ARG A 246 -25.60 -6.09 2.96
N ARG A 247 -25.18 -7.31 3.27
CA ARG A 247 -23.88 -7.68 3.88
C ARG A 247 -22.67 -6.93 3.32
N PRO A 248 -22.49 -6.74 1.99
CA PRO A 248 -21.36 -5.97 1.47
C PRO A 248 -21.37 -4.50 1.92
N VAL A 249 -22.55 -3.87 2.01
CA VAL A 249 -22.71 -2.49 2.49
C VAL A 249 -22.42 -2.43 3.99
N VAL A 250 -23.00 -3.34 4.76
CA VAL A 250 -22.79 -3.41 6.22
C VAL A 250 -21.32 -3.59 6.56
N LEU A 251 -20.62 -4.52 5.90
CA LEU A 251 -19.20 -4.76 6.13
C LEU A 251 -18.36 -3.51 5.85
N ARG A 252 -18.68 -2.75 4.79
CA ARG A 252 -18.00 -1.47 4.52
C ARG A 252 -18.25 -0.44 5.61
N ARG A 253 -19.50 -0.29 6.07
CA ARG A 253 -19.85 0.64 7.15
C ARG A 253 -19.17 0.27 8.48
N LEU A 254 -19.09 -1.02 8.80
CA LEU A 254 -18.35 -1.50 9.97
C LEU A 254 -16.85 -1.18 9.85
N ALA A 255 -16.25 -1.38 8.68
CA ALA A 255 -14.84 -1.03 8.45
C ALA A 255 -14.58 0.48 8.60
N VAL A 256 -15.48 1.34 8.09
CA VAL A 256 -15.40 2.80 8.27
C VAL A 256 -15.55 3.20 9.74
N ALA A 257 -16.57 2.68 10.44
CA ALA A 257 -16.77 2.93 11.86
C ALA A 257 -15.57 2.49 12.71
N TYR A 258 -15.01 1.31 12.40
CA TYR A 258 -13.80 0.83 13.08
C TYR A 258 -12.57 1.67 12.73
N GLY A 259 -12.48 2.19 11.50
CA GLY A 259 -11.48 3.18 11.12
C GLY A 259 -11.54 4.44 12.00
N ARG A 260 -12.73 4.97 12.27
CA ARG A 260 -12.92 6.09 13.21
C ARG A 260 -12.44 5.78 14.62
N HIS A 261 -12.70 4.57 15.09
CA HIS A 261 -12.21 4.11 16.38
C HIS A 261 -10.68 3.98 16.41
N LEU A 262 -10.10 3.36 15.39
CA LEU A 262 -8.65 3.18 15.25
C LEU A 262 -7.91 4.51 15.20
N PHE A 263 -8.43 5.47 14.42
CA PHE A 263 -7.85 6.80 14.25
C PHE A 263 -8.53 7.88 15.10
N ARG A 264 -9.13 7.51 16.24
CA ARG A 264 -9.91 8.43 17.09
C ARG A 264 -9.15 9.69 17.49
N ALA A 265 -7.83 9.61 17.66
CA ALA A 265 -6.99 10.76 17.99
C ALA A 265 -7.03 11.82 16.88
N HIS A 266 -6.92 11.42 15.60
CA HIS A 266 -7.05 12.28 14.43
C HIS A 266 -8.42 12.94 14.38
N TYR A 267 -9.49 12.14 14.49
CA TYR A 267 -10.86 12.66 14.44
C TYR A 267 -11.13 13.66 15.55
N ARG A 268 -10.69 13.38 16.78
CA ARG A 268 -10.81 14.30 17.92
C ARG A 268 -10.00 15.58 17.70
N ALA A 269 -8.78 15.49 17.18
CA ALA A 269 -7.99 16.66 16.81
C ALA A 269 -8.68 17.52 15.74
N CYS A 270 -9.48 16.92 14.86
CA CYS A 270 -10.30 17.63 13.88
C CYS A 270 -11.61 18.20 14.45
N GLY A 271 -11.92 17.97 15.73
CA GLY A 271 -13.15 18.44 16.39
C GLY A 271 -14.34 17.48 16.30
N VAL A 272 -14.14 16.23 15.89
CA VAL A 272 -15.19 15.20 15.90
C VAL A 272 -15.42 14.70 17.33
N SER A 273 -16.68 14.55 17.72
CA SER A 273 -17.04 14.20 19.10
C SER A 273 -16.59 12.78 19.48
N SER A 274 -16.38 12.54 20.78
CA SER A 274 -16.05 11.19 21.28
C SER A 274 -17.14 10.17 20.90
N SER A 275 -18.41 10.56 20.95
CA SER A 275 -19.55 9.72 20.56
C SER A 275 -19.50 9.31 19.08
N ASP A 276 -19.03 10.18 18.19
CA ASP A 276 -18.91 9.87 16.76
C ASP A 276 -17.75 8.92 16.43
N THR A 277 -16.84 8.73 17.39
CA THR A 277 -15.70 7.78 17.30
C THR A 277 -15.93 6.49 18.09
N ASP A 278 -17.11 6.33 18.72
CA ASP A 278 -17.45 5.13 19.47
C ASP A 278 -17.85 4.00 18.53
N PHE A 279 -17.06 2.93 18.50
CA PHE A 279 -17.33 1.79 17.64
C PHE A 279 -18.55 0.99 18.11
N GLY A 280 -18.76 0.83 19.42
CA GLY A 280 -19.84 0.00 19.95
C GLY A 280 -21.20 0.58 19.57
N ALA A 281 -21.40 1.87 19.83
CA ALA A 281 -22.59 2.60 19.43
C ALA A 281 -22.80 2.59 17.90
N ALA A 282 -21.73 2.79 17.12
CA ALA A 282 -21.82 2.74 15.66
C ALA A 282 -22.17 1.34 15.16
N ALA A 283 -21.58 0.28 15.72
CA ALA A 283 -21.84 -1.10 15.36
C ALA A 283 -23.28 -1.49 15.70
N GLU A 284 -23.79 -1.11 16.87
CA GLU A 284 -25.17 -1.33 17.28
C GLU A 284 -26.15 -0.65 16.31
N ALA A 285 -25.89 0.59 15.91
CA ALA A 285 -26.71 1.31 14.95
C ALA A 285 -26.67 0.67 13.53
N ILE A 286 -25.48 0.25 13.08
CA ILE A 286 -25.30 -0.38 11.77
C ILE A 286 -25.99 -1.75 11.71
N LEU A 287 -25.88 -2.54 12.78
CA LEU A 287 -26.37 -3.91 12.88
C LEU A 287 -27.77 -4.01 13.51
N ARG A 288 -28.33 -2.89 13.97
CA ARG A 288 -29.65 -2.77 14.60
C ARG A 288 -29.81 -3.68 15.81
N GLY A 289 -28.77 -3.79 16.63
CA GLY A 289 -28.73 -4.65 17.83
C GLY A 289 -28.82 -6.16 17.57
N ARG A 290 -28.76 -6.62 16.31
CA ARG A 290 -28.91 -8.05 15.96
C ARG A 290 -27.67 -8.90 16.23
N VAL A 291 -26.52 -8.24 16.37
CA VAL A 291 -25.22 -8.90 16.44
C VAL A 291 -24.51 -8.41 17.69
N ASP A 292 -23.99 -9.36 18.45
CA ASP A 292 -23.14 -9.11 19.59
C ASP A 292 -21.94 -8.21 19.20
N VAL A 293 -21.66 -7.20 20.04
CA VAL A 293 -20.65 -6.18 19.74
C VAL A 293 -19.24 -6.74 19.67
N GLU A 294 -18.93 -7.83 20.37
CA GLU A 294 -17.64 -8.53 20.27
C GLU A 294 -17.51 -9.23 18.91
N VAL A 295 -18.59 -9.84 18.41
CA VAL A 295 -18.60 -10.43 17.06
C VAL A 295 -18.43 -9.33 16.00
N ALA A 296 -19.17 -8.22 16.12
CA ALA A 296 -19.03 -7.08 15.23
C ALA A 296 -17.62 -6.49 15.26
N GLY A 297 -17.05 -6.34 16.45
CA GLY A 297 -15.69 -5.85 16.69
C GLY A 297 -14.63 -6.74 16.07
N ARG A 298 -14.73 -8.07 16.23
CA ARG A 298 -13.80 -9.01 15.59
C ARG A 298 -13.90 -9.01 14.07
N ILE A 299 -15.10 -8.93 13.50
CA ILE A 299 -15.29 -8.81 12.04
C ILE A 299 -14.64 -7.52 11.53
N ALA A 300 -14.90 -6.39 12.20
CA ALA A 300 -14.41 -5.09 11.77
C ALA A 300 -12.88 -4.95 11.95
N ARG A 301 -12.35 -5.39 13.11
CA ARG A 301 -10.90 -5.44 13.37
C ARG A 301 -10.19 -6.35 12.40
N SER A 302 -10.70 -7.56 12.17
CA SER A 302 -10.14 -8.47 11.16
C SER A 302 -10.06 -7.80 9.78
N TYR A 303 -11.15 -7.17 9.35
CA TYR A 303 -11.18 -6.48 8.06
C TYR A 303 -10.18 -5.31 8.00
N ALA A 304 -10.05 -4.52 9.07
CA ALA A 304 -9.09 -3.44 9.14
C ALA A 304 -7.63 -3.95 9.17
N MET A 305 -7.34 -5.00 9.95
CA MET A 305 -6.02 -5.65 9.99
C MET A 305 -5.65 -6.25 8.64
N MET A 306 -6.60 -6.88 7.94
CA MET A 306 -6.40 -7.31 6.56
C MET A 306 -6.00 -6.12 5.69
N LEU A 307 -6.75 -5.01 5.69
CA LEU A 307 -6.40 -3.83 4.89
C LEU A 307 -5.01 -3.26 5.23
N MET A 308 -4.66 -3.21 6.52
CA MET A 308 -3.33 -2.77 6.95
C MET A 308 -2.22 -3.74 6.55
N GLY A 309 -2.51 -5.02 6.37
CA GLY A 309 -1.59 -6.03 5.86
C GLY A 309 -1.38 -5.99 4.34
N LEU A 310 -2.08 -5.12 3.61
CA LEU A 310 -1.99 -4.97 2.14
C LEU A 310 -1.08 -3.80 1.70
N ARG A 311 -0.26 -3.22 2.60
CA ARG A 311 0.66 -2.13 2.23
C ARG A 311 1.59 -2.55 1.09
N SER A 312 1.96 -1.61 0.24
CA SER A 312 2.86 -1.82 -0.90
C SER A 312 4.32 -1.99 -0.47
N ASP A 313 4.71 -1.38 0.66
CA ASP A 313 6.10 -1.23 1.13
C ASP A 313 6.94 -2.52 1.06
N PRO A 314 6.46 -3.70 1.51
CA PRO A 314 7.25 -4.93 1.40
C PRO A 314 7.77 -5.16 -0.01
N ARG A 315 6.90 -5.04 -1.00
CA ARG A 315 7.18 -5.37 -2.40
C ARG A 315 7.87 -4.22 -3.13
N PHE A 316 8.07 -3.06 -2.49
CA PHE A 316 8.91 -1.99 -3.05
C PHE A 316 10.39 -2.39 -3.06
N TRP A 317 10.82 -3.08 -2.00
CA TRP A 317 12.20 -3.52 -1.79
C TRP A 317 12.53 -4.82 -2.53
N ASP A 318 13.82 -5.06 -2.78
CA ASP A 318 14.26 -6.21 -3.59
C ASP A 318 14.20 -7.53 -2.79
N GLY A 319 14.64 -7.51 -1.53
CA GLY A 319 14.56 -8.64 -0.58
C GLY A 319 13.30 -8.61 0.30
N PRO A 320 12.73 -9.78 0.66
CA PRO A 320 11.52 -9.84 1.47
C PRO A 320 11.77 -9.58 2.97
N ASP A 321 12.95 -9.88 3.52
CA ASP A 321 13.20 -9.82 4.97
C ASP A 321 13.42 -8.37 5.43
N THR A 322 12.31 -7.65 5.61
CA THR A 322 12.29 -6.27 6.09
C THR A 322 11.25 -6.10 7.19
N ARG A 323 11.42 -5.07 8.02
CA ARG A 323 10.45 -4.71 9.08
C ARG A 323 9.03 -4.49 8.54
N VAL A 324 8.89 -3.97 7.32
CA VAL A 324 7.56 -3.72 6.71
C VAL A 324 6.91 -5.01 6.23
N THR A 325 7.67 -5.98 5.72
CA THR A 325 7.14 -7.33 5.43
C THR A 325 6.66 -8.01 6.70
N PHE A 326 7.46 -7.92 7.77
CA PHE A 326 7.08 -8.47 9.07
C PHE A 326 5.76 -7.88 9.58
N GLN A 327 5.64 -6.55 9.57
CA GLN A 327 4.43 -5.85 10.00
C GLN A 327 3.19 -6.23 9.17
N ASN A 328 3.33 -6.31 7.84
CA ASN A 328 2.23 -6.70 6.97
C ASN A 328 1.74 -8.11 7.30
N VAL A 329 2.67 -9.06 7.41
CA VAL A 329 2.31 -10.46 7.70
C VAL A 329 1.70 -10.61 9.09
N ALA A 330 2.23 -9.89 10.09
CA ALA A 330 1.64 -9.88 11.43
C ALA A 330 0.18 -9.38 11.40
N CYS A 331 -0.12 -8.33 10.61
CA CYS A 331 -1.48 -7.84 10.42
C CYS A 331 -2.38 -8.87 9.70
N LEU A 332 -1.88 -9.54 8.66
CA LEU A 332 -2.62 -10.58 7.93
C LEU A 332 -2.92 -11.80 8.82
N ALA A 333 -1.94 -12.23 9.61
CA ALA A 333 -2.10 -13.31 10.57
C ALA A 333 -3.14 -12.94 11.65
N GLN A 334 -3.01 -11.76 12.26
CA GLN A 334 -3.98 -11.28 13.26
C GLN A 334 -5.40 -11.16 12.68
N SER A 335 -5.52 -10.73 11.43
CA SER A 335 -6.80 -10.69 10.72
C SER A 335 -7.48 -12.06 10.62
N LEU A 336 -6.74 -13.10 10.27
CA LEU A 336 -7.26 -14.48 10.21
C LEU A 336 -7.64 -14.99 11.60
N VAL A 337 -6.84 -14.71 12.62
CA VAL A 337 -7.12 -15.08 14.02
C VAL A 337 -8.41 -14.41 14.52
N ASP A 338 -8.57 -13.11 14.25
CA ASP A 338 -9.76 -12.36 14.66
C ASP A 338 -11.02 -12.88 13.96
N MET A 339 -10.94 -13.15 12.66
CA MET A 339 -12.05 -13.71 11.90
C MET A 339 -12.39 -15.12 12.35
N ALA A 340 -11.39 -15.96 12.63
CA ALA A 340 -11.59 -17.30 13.18
C ALA A 340 -12.31 -17.22 14.53
N GLY A 341 -11.90 -16.30 15.39
CA GLY A 341 -12.59 -16.04 16.66
C GLY A 341 -14.00 -15.47 16.50
N ALA A 342 -14.27 -14.66 15.47
CA ALA A 342 -15.63 -14.24 15.14
C ALA A 342 -16.51 -15.42 14.71
N CYS A 343 -15.97 -16.33 13.89
CA CYS A 343 -16.67 -17.54 13.45
C CYS A 343 -16.97 -18.46 14.64
N ALA A 344 -16.01 -18.67 15.54
CA ALA A 344 -16.19 -19.47 16.75
C ALA A 344 -17.33 -18.95 17.62
N ARG A 345 -17.35 -17.62 17.89
CA ARG A 345 -18.40 -16.98 18.69
C ARG A 345 -19.76 -16.98 17.99
N ALA A 346 -19.78 -16.94 16.67
CA ALA A 346 -21.01 -17.06 15.87
C ALA A 346 -21.48 -18.51 15.68
N GLY A 347 -20.80 -19.51 16.29
CA GLY A 347 -21.19 -20.91 16.22
C GLY A 347 -20.82 -21.61 14.90
N ASP A 348 -19.80 -21.15 14.18
CA ASP A 348 -19.27 -21.78 12.95
C ASP A 348 -17.83 -22.32 13.14
N PRO A 349 -17.65 -23.42 13.91
CA PRO A 349 -16.33 -23.99 14.19
C PRO A 349 -15.66 -24.59 12.95
N GLU A 350 -16.43 -24.95 11.92
CA GLU A 350 -15.88 -25.44 10.66
C GLU A 350 -15.15 -24.32 9.91
N LEU A 351 -15.76 -23.14 9.82
CA LEU A 351 -15.14 -21.98 9.19
C LEU A 351 -13.94 -21.46 10.00
N GLU A 352 -14.03 -21.49 11.34
CA GLU A 352 -12.89 -21.24 12.21
C GLU A 352 -11.70 -22.14 11.83
N ALA A 353 -11.89 -23.46 11.80
CA ALA A 353 -10.82 -24.40 11.47
C ALA A 353 -10.26 -24.19 10.05
N ARG A 354 -11.11 -23.84 9.07
CA ARG A 354 -10.67 -23.52 7.71
C ARG A 354 -9.78 -22.27 7.67
N LEU A 355 -10.10 -21.23 8.43
CA LEU A 355 -9.29 -20.00 8.50
C LEU A 355 -7.94 -20.25 9.17
N LEU A 356 -7.90 -21.06 10.22
CA LEU A 356 -6.66 -21.44 10.89
C LEU A 356 -5.76 -22.30 9.99
N ARG A 357 -6.33 -23.26 9.25
CA ARG A 357 -5.58 -24.01 8.22
C ARG A 357 -5.05 -23.11 7.11
N LEU A 358 -5.82 -22.10 6.70
CA LEU A 358 -5.35 -21.14 5.71
C LEU A 358 -4.17 -20.33 6.23
N LEU A 359 -4.22 -19.87 7.49
CA LEU A 359 -3.10 -19.18 8.16
C LEU A 359 -1.84 -20.04 8.11
N GLN A 360 -1.97 -21.32 8.49
CA GLN A 360 -0.86 -22.26 8.47
C GLN A 360 -0.27 -22.43 7.06
N ALA A 361 -1.10 -22.86 6.11
CA ALA A 361 -0.65 -23.15 4.75
C ALA A 361 -0.12 -21.91 4.01
N THR A 362 -0.69 -20.73 4.27
CA THR A 362 -0.36 -19.51 3.51
C THR A 362 0.80 -18.73 4.11
N LEU A 363 0.89 -18.64 5.43
CA LEU A 363 1.85 -17.76 6.11
C LEU A 363 2.92 -18.53 6.89
N VAL A 364 2.55 -19.60 7.61
CA VAL A 364 3.53 -20.39 8.40
C VAL A 364 4.33 -21.35 7.51
N GLU A 365 3.73 -21.81 6.42
CA GLU A 365 4.33 -22.70 5.41
C GLU A 365 4.55 -21.94 4.09
N PHE A 366 5.00 -20.67 4.20
CA PHE A 366 5.24 -19.82 3.04
C PHE A 366 6.33 -20.39 2.12
N SER A 367 7.37 -21.02 2.67
CA SER A 367 8.40 -21.74 1.89
C SER A 367 7.81 -22.76 0.91
N GLU A 368 6.72 -23.41 1.28
CA GLU A 368 6.04 -24.44 0.47
C GLU A 368 5.19 -23.83 -0.66
N ALA A 369 5.07 -22.50 -0.73
CA ALA A 369 4.34 -21.82 -1.80
C ALA A 369 4.90 -22.16 -3.18
N PHE A 370 6.20 -22.41 -3.31
CA PHE A 370 6.82 -22.74 -4.59
C PHE A 370 6.17 -23.93 -5.28
N GLY A 371 6.07 -25.07 -4.57
CA GLY A 371 5.42 -26.27 -5.09
C GLY A 371 3.90 -26.15 -5.12
N ARG A 372 3.30 -25.62 -4.04
CA ARG A 372 1.83 -25.52 -3.90
C ARG A 372 1.19 -24.60 -4.94
N ASP A 373 1.87 -23.51 -5.28
CA ASP A 373 1.33 -22.47 -6.16
C ASP A 373 1.84 -22.61 -7.60
N GLY A 374 2.61 -23.66 -7.89
CA GLY A 374 3.13 -23.93 -9.23
C GLY A 374 4.10 -22.87 -9.75
N LEU A 375 4.85 -22.22 -8.84
CA LEU A 375 5.69 -21.06 -9.20
C LEU A 375 6.81 -21.41 -10.18
N GLY A 376 7.29 -22.65 -10.16
CA GLY A 376 8.26 -23.16 -11.13
C GLY A 376 7.74 -23.29 -12.57
N GLY A 377 6.43 -23.14 -12.79
CA GLY A 377 5.84 -23.11 -14.13
C GLY A 377 5.93 -21.74 -14.82
N LEU A 378 6.37 -20.69 -14.10
CA LEU A 378 6.58 -19.36 -14.67
C LEU A 378 7.91 -19.28 -15.44
N GLN A 379 7.99 -18.36 -16.40
CA GLN A 379 9.22 -18.10 -17.15
C GLN A 379 10.07 -17.06 -16.42
N GLY A 380 11.36 -17.34 -16.23
CA GLY A 380 12.35 -16.36 -15.75
C GLY A 380 12.96 -15.58 -16.91
N ALA A 381 13.31 -14.32 -16.69
CA ALA A 381 13.92 -13.45 -17.71
C ALA A 381 15.28 -14.00 -18.18
N GLU A 382 16.07 -14.55 -17.26
CA GLU A 382 17.36 -15.20 -17.52
C GLU A 382 17.27 -16.73 -17.39
N GLY A 383 16.08 -17.27 -17.08
CA GLY A 383 15.78 -18.69 -17.02
C GLY A 383 16.12 -19.38 -15.69
N TRP A 384 16.67 -18.66 -14.69
CA TRP A 384 17.01 -19.22 -13.38
C TRP A 384 16.08 -18.74 -12.26
N GLU A 385 15.38 -17.63 -12.47
CA GLU A 385 14.58 -16.93 -11.45
C GLU A 385 13.43 -17.77 -10.90
N THR A 386 12.95 -18.75 -11.67
CA THR A 386 11.83 -19.62 -11.32
C THR A 386 12.25 -21.01 -10.87
N THR A 387 13.54 -21.22 -10.59
CA THR A 387 14.03 -22.45 -9.97
C THR A 387 13.77 -22.49 -8.47
N GLU A 388 13.62 -23.70 -7.91
CA GLU A 388 13.45 -23.88 -6.46
C GLU A 388 14.65 -23.32 -5.67
N GLY A 389 15.86 -23.47 -6.21
CA GLY A 389 17.06 -22.89 -5.61
C GLY A 389 17.02 -21.36 -5.55
N ALA A 390 16.49 -20.70 -6.59
CA ALA A 390 16.33 -19.24 -6.60
C ALA A 390 15.26 -18.78 -5.59
N TRP A 391 14.15 -19.53 -5.50
CA TRP A 391 13.09 -19.31 -4.52
C TRP A 391 13.61 -19.41 -3.07
N LEU A 392 14.26 -20.51 -2.70
CA LEU A 392 14.76 -20.71 -1.34
C LEU A 392 15.86 -19.71 -0.97
N ARG A 393 16.64 -19.24 -1.95
CA ARG A 393 17.60 -18.15 -1.74
C ARG A 393 16.89 -16.82 -1.46
N SER A 394 15.82 -16.49 -2.19
CA SER A 394 15.17 -15.18 -2.07
C SER A 394 14.43 -14.99 -0.75
N ILE A 395 13.88 -16.05 -0.15
CA ILE A 395 13.15 -15.96 1.12
C ILE A 395 14.01 -16.26 2.36
N ARG A 396 15.32 -16.48 2.18
CA ARG A 396 16.23 -16.80 3.28
C ARG A 396 16.24 -15.68 4.33
N SER A 397 16.28 -16.07 5.60
CA SER A 397 16.44 -15.13 6.71
C SER A 397 17.69 -14.25 6.55
N GLU A 398 17.51 -12.94 6.67
CA GLU A 398 18.60 -11.95 6.73
C GLU A 398 19.12 -11.72 8.15
N VAL A 399 18.51 -12.38 9.14
CA VAL A 399 18.94 -12.39 10.55
C VAL A 399 19.16 -13.82 11.05
N PRO A 400 20.01 -14.64 10.38
CA PRO A 400 20.17 -16.06 10.69
C PRO A 400 20.67 -16.32 12.12
N GLN A 401 21.32 -15.35 12.75
CA GLN A 401 21.76 -15.41 14.14
C GLN A 401 20.60 -15.31 15.14
N ARG A 402 19.44 -14.79 14.70
CA ARG A 402 18.22 -14.63 15.48
C ARG A 402 17.17 -15.68 15.13
N SER A 403 16.96 -15.95 13.85
CA SER A 403 16.03 -16.97 13.37
C SER A 403 16.44 -17.51 11.99
N GLY A 404 16.33 -18.82 11.80
CA GLY A 404 16.48 -19.47 10.49
C GLY A 404 15.22 -19.44 9.63
N ASP A 405 14.08 -19.03 10.17
CA ASP A 405 12.81 -18.95 9.44
C ASP A 405 12.77 -17.73 8.51
N ASP A 406 12.10 -17.88 7.36
CA ASP A 406 11.75 -16.76 6.51
C ASP A 406 10.89 -15.73 7.27
N VAL A 407 10.94 -14.47 6.83
CA VAL A 407 10.26 -13.36 7.52
C VAL A 407 8.74 -13.54 7.60
N VAL A 408 8.11 -14.21 6.63
CA VAL A 408 6.65 -14.40 6.59
C VAL A 408 6.27 -15.38 7.69
N ARG A 409 6.97 -16.51 7.77
CA ARG A 409 6.77 -17.48 8.85
C ARG A 409 7.03 -16.87 10.22
N ARG A 410 8.15 -16.15 10.37
CA ARG A 410 8.56 -15.50 11.62
C ARG A 410 7.48 -14.54 12.13
N ALA A 411 7.00 -13.65 11.27
CA ALA A 411 5.94 -12.69 11.57
C ALA A 411 4.60 -13.36 11.88
N ALA A 412 4.24 -14.41 11.12
CA ALA A 412 3.02 -15.15 11.37
C ALA A 412 3.04 -15.77 12.77
N LEU A 413 4.10 -16.51 13.11
CA LEU A 413 4.29 -17.14 14.41
C LEU A 413 4.30 -16.12 15.56
N PHE A 414 4.95 -14.97 15.36
CA PHE A 414 4.94 -13.87 16.33
C PHE A 414 3.52 -13.36 16.61
N ALA A 415 2.71 -13.18 15.56
CA ALA A 415 1.36 -12.62 15.69
C ALA A 415 0.31 -13.59 16.29
N VAL A 416 0.41 -14.91 16.07
CA VAL A 416 -0.65 -15.84 16.53
C VAL A 416 -0.67 -16.01 18.05
N GLY A 417 0.46 -15.79 18.74
CA GLY A 417 0.61 -16.00 20.18
C GLY A 417 0.42 -17.45 20.65
N GLY A 418 0.72 -17.74 21.92
CA GLY A 418 0.75 -19.11 22.45
C GLY A 418 -0.59 -19.86 22.41
N THR A 419 -1.71 -19.19 22.68
CA THR A 419 -3.04 -19.83 22.73
C THR A 419 -3.51 -20.28 21.35
N THR A 420 -3.31 -19.47 20.32
CA THR A 420 -3.68 -19.87 18.95
C THR A 420 -2.69 -20.87 18.38
N ALA A 421 -1.41 -20.76 18.72
CA ALA A 421 -0.39 -21.73 18.33
C ALA A 421 -0.68 -23.15 18.85
N ALA A 422 -1.28 -23.28 20.03
CA ALA A 422 -1.75 -24.57 20.55
C ALA A 422 -2.84 -25.20 19.66
N ARG A 423 -3.68 -24.37 19.02
CA ARG A 423 -4.76 -24.82 18.13
C ARG A 423 -4.29 -25.10 16.70
N LEU A 424 -3.09 -24.64 16.32
CA LEU A 424 -2.44 -24.91 15.03
C LEU A 424 -1.59 -26.20 15.04
N GLY A 425 -1.99 -27.21 15.82
CA GLY A 425 -1.29 -28.50 15.82
C GLY A 425 0.03 -28.52 16.60
N GLY A 426 0.16 -27.75 17.68
CA GLY A 426 1.26 -27.89 18.63
C GLY A 426 2.54 -27.12 18.29
N ILE A 427 2.46 -26.03 17.52
CA ILE A 427 3.61 -25.17 17.16
C ILE A 427 4.07 -24.27 18.34
N VAL A 428 3.60 -24.54 19.56
CA VAL A 428 3.77 -23.71 20.76
C VAL A 428 5.25 -23.46 21.09
N GLU A 429 6.11 -24.47 20.93
CA GLU A 429 7.55 -24.30 21.20
C GLU A 429 8.23 -23.34 20.23
N ARG A 430 7.79 -23.29 18.97
CA ARG A 430 8.37 -22.38 17.95
C ARG A 430 7.96 -20.91 18.17
N VAL A 431 6.84 -20.67 18.87
CA VAL A 431 6.35 -19.32 19.19
C VAL A 431 7.13 -18.67 20.34
N ARG A 432 7.69 -19.45 21.27
CA ARG A 432 8.41 -18.91 22.44
C ARG A 432 9.76 -18.28 22.12
N GLY A 433 10.31 -18.52 20.93
CA GLY A 433 11.59 -17.98 20.48
C GLY A 433 11.50 -17.00 19.30
N THR A 434 10.29 -16.57 18.91
CA THR A 434 10.12 -15.74 17.71
C THR A 434 10.29 -14.26 18.06
N GLY A 435 11.34 -13.64 17.52
CA GLY A 435 11.59 -12.20 17.60
C GLY A 435 11.04 -11.43 16.40
N ALA A 436 10.96 -10.09 16.54
CA ALA A 436 10.55 -9.18 15.46
C ALA A 436 11.72 -8.57 14.68
N ASP A 437 12.95 -9.05 14.92
CA ASP A 437 14.13 -8.70 14.14
C ASP A 437 13.93 -9.04 12.66
N ALA A 438 14.42 -8.18 11.77
CA ALA A 438 14.37 -8.33 10.32
C ALA A 438 15.61 -7.71 9.65
N GLY A 439 15.81 -7.96 8.36
CA GLY A 439 16.79 -7.22 7.57
C GLY A 439 16.48 -5.72 7.50
N HIS A 440 17.51 -4.92 7.24
CA HIS A 440 17.38 -3.47 7.06
C HIS A 440 16.74 -3.13 5.72
N ILE A 441 15.93 -2.08 5.73
CA ILE A 441 15.43 -1.46 4.50
C ILE A 441 16.54 -0.62 3.89
N VAL A 442 16.91 -0.90 2.63
CA VAL A 442 18.02 -0.21 1.95
C VAL A 442 17.82 1.31 1.91
N GLY A 443 16.58 1.77 1.70
CA GLY A 443 16.25 3.19 1.70
C GLY A 443 16.35 3.89 3.06
N GLU A 444 16.51 3.15 4.16
CA GLU A 444 16.65 3.70 5.52
C GLU A 444 18.11 3.66 6.01
N ALA A 445 19.04 3.18 5.19
CA ALA A 445 20.45 3.06 5.54
C ALA A 445 21.15 4.41 5.79
N HIS A 446 20.54 5.53 5.38
CA HIS A 446 21.01 6.88 5.68
C HIS A 446 20.78 7.29 7.15
N GLY A 447 19.97 6.54 7.90
CA GLY A 447 19.71 6.79 9.33
C GLY A 447 20.86 6.35 10.24
N GLU A 448 20.96 6.97 11.41
CA GLU A 448 21.89 6.55 12.46
C GLU A 448 21.27 5.42 13.30
N TRP A 449 21.42 4.18 12.83
CA TRP A 449 20.94 2.99 13.54
C TRP A 449 21.90 2.56 14.64
N GLU A 450 21.36 2.24 15.82
CA GLU A 450 22.13 1.66 16.93
C GLU A 450 22.71 0.29 16.54
N ASN A 451 21.89 -0.55 15.90
CA ASN A 451 22.34 -1.76 15.23
C ASN A 451 22.34 -1.57 13.71
N ARG A 452 23.52 -1.57 13.10
CA ARG A 452 23.70 -1.39 11.66
C ARG A 452 23.61 -2.68 10.85
N ASP A 453 23.68 -3.83 11.50
CA ASP A 453 23.72 -5.14 10.82
C ASP A 453 22.31 -5.62 10.45
N TRP A 454 21.31 -5.31 11.28
CA TRP A 454 19.90 -5.62 11.03
C TRP A 454 18.95 -4.69 11.80
N CYS A 455 17.69 -4.68 11.40
CA CYS A 455 16.63 -3.93 12.08
C CYS A 455 16.23 -4.69 13.36
N GLU A 456 16.84 -4.29 14.49
CA GLU A 456 16.67 -4.99 15.77
C GLU A 456 15.30 -4.75 16.43
N HIS A 457 14.85 -5.73 17.21
CA HIS A 457 13.76 -5.56 18.16
C HIS A 457 14.25 -5.85 19.57
N ARG A 458 14.08 -4.87 20.48
CA ARG A 458 14.36 -5.04 21.91
C ARG A 458 13.04 -5.24 22.66
N PRO A 459 12.89 -6.33 23.43
CA PRO A 459 11.77 -6.44 24.36
C PRO A 459 11.86 -5.28 25.37
N GLY A 460 10.80 -4.47 25.42
CA GLY A 460 10.67 -3.35 26.34
C GLY A 460 10.19 -3.76 27.73
#